data_AF-A0A7C5CKS3-F1
#
_entry.id   AF-A0A7C5CKS3-F1
#
_cell.length_a   1.000
_cell.length_b   1.000
_cell.length_c   1.000
_cell.angle_alpha   90.00
_cell.angle_beta   90.00
_cell.angle_gamma   90.00
#
_symmetry.space_group_name_H-M   'P 1'
#
loop_
_entity.id
_entity.type
_entity.pdbx_description
1 polymer ?
#
loop_
_entity_poly.entity_id
_entity_poly.type
_entity_poly.pdbx_seq_one_letter_code
_entity_poly.pdbx_strand_id
1 'polypeptide(L)'
;ITATNRFVTRPIADRLGVHELIATDPEFREGRYTGEVAGIPCFQEGKVKRLEQWLAEHGGDLAGSWFYSDSHNDLPLLERVEHPVAVDPDPTLEAEARKRGWPLITLRDGR
;
A
#
# COMPACT_ATOMS: atom_id res chain seq x y z
N ILE A 1 0.78 1.92 -3.00
CA ILE A 1 -0.29 0.94 -2.70
C ILE A 1 -1.07 1.47 -1.50
N THR A 2 -2.41 1.55 -1.53
CA THR A 2 -3.20 2.16 -0.44
C THR A 2 -4.61 1.59 -0.32
N ALA A 3 -5.17 1.58 0.89
CA ALA A 3 -6.55 1.15 1.14
C ALA A 3 -7.58 2.21 0.76
N THR A 4 -7.22 3.50 0.84
CA THR A 4 -8.09 4.60 0.42
C THR A 4 -8.44 4.45 -1.06
N ASN A 5 -9.68 4.74 -1.41
CA ASN A 5 -10.17 4.47 -2.76
C ASN A 5 -9.45 5.29 -3.84
N ARG A 6 -9.42 4.77 -5.07
CA ARG A 6 -8.73 5.39 -6.22
C ARG A 6 -9.22 6.80 -6.52
N PHE A 7 -10.52 7.03 -6.40
CA PHE A 7 -11.11 8.35 -6.68
C PHE A 7 -10.48 9.45 -5.82
N VAL A 8 -10.27 9.18 -4.54
CA VAL A 8 -9.63 10.12 -3.61
C VAL A 8 -8.10 10.19 -3.82
N THR A 9 -7.47 9.06 -4.16
CA THR A 9 -5.99 8.95 -4.13
C THR A 9 -5.30 9.24 -5.46
N ARG A 10 -5.97 9.11 -6.60
CA ARG A 10 -5.36 9.39 -7.93
C ARG A 10 -4.79 10.81 -8.04
N PRO A 11 -5.50 11.88 -7.64
CA PRO A 11 -4.94 13.24 -7.72
C PRO A 11 -3.69 13.45 -6.85
N ILE A 12 -3.59 12.73 -5.73
CA ILE A 12 -2.41 12.77 -4.86
C ILE A 12 -1.22 12.07 -5.53
N ALA A 13 -1.45 10.88 -6.10
CA ALA A 13 -0.43 10.15 -6.86
C ALA A 13 0.09 10.98 -8.04
N ASP A 14 -0.82 11.62 -8.79
CA ASP A 14 -0.48 12.54 -9.89
C ASP A 14 0.42 13.68 -9.41
N ARG A 15 0.08 14.31 -8.28
CA ARG A 15 0.84 15.44 -7.74
C ARG A 15 2.25 15.04 -7.29
N LEU A 16 2.42 13.80 -6.86
CA LEU A 16 3.69 13.21 -6.44
C LEU A 16 4.49 12.60 -7.61
N GLY A 17 3.97 12.61 -8.84
CA GLY A 17 4.63 12.00 -9.99
C GLY A 17 4.60 10.46 -9.97
N VAL A 18 3.68 9.86 -9.22
CA VAL A 18 3.51 8.40 -9.13
C VAL A 18 2.51 7.94 -10.20
N HIS A 19 3.02 7.32 -11.26
CA HIS A 19 2.20 6.87 -12.39
C HIS A 19 1.32 5.67 -12.03
N GLU A 20 1.89 4.70 -11.31
CA GLU A 20 1.22 3.45 -10.95
C GLU A 20 0.53 3.53 -9.58
N LEU A 21 -0.76 3.22 -9.55
CA LEU A 21 -1.56 3.27 -8.32
C LEU A 21 -2.39 1.99 -8.15
N ILE A 22 -2.02 1.20 -7.16
CA ILE A 22 -2.84 0.11 -6.63
C ILE A 22 -3.61 0.67 -5.43
N ALA A 23 -4.92 0.82 -5.61
CA ALA A 23 -5.86 1.32 -4.61
C ALA A 23 -7.14 0.47 -4.61
N THR A 24 -8.01 0.68 -3.60
CA THR A 24 -9.37 0.14 -3.62
C THR A 24 -10.17 0.84 -4.73
N ASP A 25 -10.79 0.09 -5.63
CA ASP A 25 -11.61 0.67 -6.69
C ASP A 25 -13.07 0.77 -6.22
N PRO A 26 -13.67 1.97 -6.15
CA PRO A 26 -15.08 2.10 -5.86
C PRO A 26 -15.88 1.66 -7.08
N GLU A 27 -16.94 0.88 -6.87
CA GLU A 27 -17.79 0.46 -7.98
C GLU A 27 -18.54 1.66 -8.57
N PHE A 28 -18.46 1.76 -9.90
CA PHE A 28 -19.11 2.80 -10.68
C PHE A 28 -20.00 2.16 -11.75
N ARG A 29 -21.31 2.41 -11.68
CA ARG A 29 -22.30 1.90 -12.62
C ARG A 29 -23.27 3.01 -12.98
N GLU A 30 -23.67 3.07 -14.25
CA GLU A 30 -24.71 4.01 -14.72
C GLU A 30 -24.42 5.47 -14.34
N GLY A 31 -23.15 5.89 -14.39
CA GLY A 31 -22.76 7.27 -14.11
C GLY A 31 -22.68 7.64 -12.62
N ARG A 32 -22.79 6.69 -11.69
CA ARG A 32 -22.69 6.96 -10.24
C ARG A 32 -21.91 5.89 -9.47
N TYR A 33 -21.35 6.29 -8.32
CA TYR A 33 -20.82 5.35 -7.34
C TYR A 33 -21.96 4.60 -6.65
N THR A 34 -21.83 3.28 -6.54
CA THR A 34 -22.88 2.44 -5.93
C THR A 34 -22.75 2.34 -4.41
N GLY A 35 -21.56 2.64 -3.88
CA GLY A 35 -21.20 2.42 -2.47
C GLY A 35 -20.44 1.11 -2.24
N GLU A 36 -20.45 0.22 -3.23
CA GLU A 36 -19.76 -1.06 -3.19
C GLU A 36 -18.30 -0.94 -3.67
N VAL A 37 -17.50 -1.97 -3.40
CA VAL A 37 -16.13 -2.11 -3.89
C VAL A 37 -16.12 -2.91 -5.20
N ALA A 38 -15.39 -2.43 -6.20
CA ALA A 38 -15.10 -3.18 -7.41
C ALA A 38 -13.88 -4.09 -7.19
N GLY A 39 -14.09 -5.41 -7.29
CA GLY A 39 -13.01 -6.40 -7.19
C GLY A 39 -12.48 -6.58 -5.76
N ILE A 40 -11.17 -6.78 -5.63
CA ILE A 40 -10.53 -7.06 -4.33
C ILE A 40 -10.18 -5.72 -3.65
N PRO A 41 -10.67 -5.46 -2.42
CA PRO A 41 -10.29 -4.26 -1.68
C PRO A 41 -8.79 -4.28 -1.35
N CYS A 42 -8.15 -3.12 -1.42
CA CYS A 42 -6.70 -2.98 -1.18
C CYS A 42 -6.40 -2.86 0.32
N PHE A 43 -6.79 -3.87 1.12
CA PHE A 43 -6.65 -3.87 2.57
C PHE A 43 -6.09 -5.20 3.08
N GLN A 44 -5.09 -5.14 3.97
CA GLN A 44 -4.37 -6.31 4.50
C GLN A 44 -3.93 -7.28 3.38
N GLU A 45 -4.29 -8.56 3.46
CA GLU A 45 -4.06 -9.58 2.42
C GLU A 45 -4.59 -9.19 1.03
N GLY A 46 -5.60 -8.31 0.98
CA GLY A 46 -6.09 -7.74 -0.27
C GLY A 46 -5.03 -6.88 -0.97
N LYS A 47 -4.15 -6.19 -0.24
CA LYS A 47 -3.02 -5.44 -0.83
C LYS A 47 -2.05 -6.38 -1.53
N VAL A 48 -1.74 -7.50 -0.89
CA VAL A 48 -0.86 -8.53 -1.40
C VAL A 48 -1.40 -9.12 -2.70
N LYS A 49 -2.66 -9.58 -2.70
CA LYS A 49 -3.30 -10.14 -3.91
C LYS A 49 -3.33 -9.15 -5.06
N ARG A 50 -3.58 -7.88 -4.76
CA ARG A 50 -3.62 -6.80 -5.78
C ARG A 50 -2.23 -6.51 -6.34
N LEU A 51 -1.19 -6.59 -5.51
CA LEU A 51 0.20 -6.49 -5.98
C LEU A 51 0.58 -7.68 -6.86
N GLU A 52 0.24 -8.90 -6.48
CA GLU A 52 0.49 -10.10 -7.30
C GLU A 52 -0.20 -10.01 -8.66
N GLN A 53 -1.45 -9.55 -8.71
CA GLN A 53 -2.17 -9.30 -9.97
C GLN A 53 -1.43 -8.29 -10.84
N TRP A 54 -1.03 -7.16 -10.26
CA TRP A 54 -0.28 -6.13 -10.99
C TRP A 54 1.07 -6.64 -11.50
N LEU A 55 1.83 -7.38 -10.69
CA LEU A 55 3.11 -7.96 -11.10
C LEU A 55 2.94 -8.96 -12.25
N ALA A 56 1.91 -9.81 -12.19
CA ALA A 56 1.61 -10.78 -13.24
C ALA A 56 1.25 -10.10 -14.58
N GLU A 57 0.53 -8.98 -14.54
CA GLU A 57 0.17 -8.19 -15.73
C GLU A 57 1.37 -7.46 -16.35
N HIS A 58 2.37 -7.10 -15.54
CA HIS A 58 3.52 -6.28 -15.98
C HIS A 58 4.82 -7.08 -16.12
N GLY A 59 4.82 -8.38 -15.80
CA GLY A 59 5.98 -9.26 -15.88
C GLY A 59 7.08 -8.93 -14.85
N GLY A 60 6.71 -8.35 -13.70
CA GLY A 60 7.64 -7.96 -12.64
C GLY A 60 7.75 -8.98 -11.50
N ASP A 61 8.78 -8.82 -10.67
CA ASP A 61 8.94 -9.51 -9.39
C ASP A 61 9.20 -8.51 -8.25
N LEU A 62 9.50 -9.03 -7.05
CA LEU A 62 9.80 -8.22 -5.86
C LEU A 62 11.30 -8.09 -5.58
N ALA A 63 12.18 -8.51 -6.49
CA ALA A 63 13.62 -8.36 -6.29
C ALA A 63 13.98 -6.87 -6.24
N GLY A 64 14.75 -6.47 -5.23
CA GLY A 64 15.11 -5.08 -4.93
C GLY A 64 13.95 -4.19 -4.50
N SER A 65 12.78 -4.76 -4.18
CA SER A 65 11.60 -3.99 -3.82
C SER A 65 11.71 -3.33 -2.44
N TRP A 66 11.16 -2.14 -2.34
CA TRP A 66 11.02 -1.39 -1.09
C TRP A 66 9.53 -1.20 -0.77
N PHE A 67 9.19 -1.27 0.52
CA PHE A 67 7.84 -0.92 0.95
C PHE A 67 7.87 -0.14 2.25
N TYR A 68 7.16 0.99 2.25
CA TYR A 68 7.09 1.94 3.35
C TYR A 68 5.65 1.97 3.88
N SER A 69 5.48 1.75 5.18
CA SER A 69 4.15 1.86 5.82
C SER A 69 4.24 2.30 7.28
N ASP A 70 3.17 2.94 7.74
CA ASP A 70 2.92 3.37 9.11
C ASP A 70 1.97 2.43 9.87
N SER A 71 1.37 1.43 9.23
CA SER A 71 0.30 0.62 9.85
C SER A 71 0.59 -0.88 9.90
N HIS A 72 0.24 -1.53 11.00
CA HIS A 72 0.28 -2.99 11.12
C HIS A 72 -0.61 -3.71 10.09
N ASN A 73 -1.61 -3.03 9.51
CA ASN A 73 -2.41 -3.57 8.42
C ASN A 73 -1.59 -3.90 7.17
N ASP A 74 -0.37 -3.38 7.07
CA ASP A 74 0.57 -3.61 5.98
C ASP A 74 1.60 -4.71 6.26
N LEU A 75 1.55 -5.35 7.43
CA LEU A 75 2.46 -6.45 7.78
C LEU A 75 2.53 -7.53 6.69
N PRO A 76 1.40 -8.05 6.13
CA PRO A 76 1.47 -9.08 5.08
C PRO A 76 2.26 -8.66 3.84
N LEU A 77 2.31 -7.35 3.55
CA LEU A 77 3.02 -6.83 2.39
C LEU A 77 4.48 -6.47 2.73
N LEU A 78 4.72 -5.92 3.93
CA LEU A 78 6.09 -5.71 4.45
C LEU A 78 6.86 -7.02 4.53
N GLU A 79 6.20 -8.14 4.86
CA GLU A 79 6.82 -9.46 4.93
C GLU A 79 7.26 -10.03 3.58
N ARG A 80 6.81 -9.45 2.46
CA ARG A 80 7.05 -9.98 1.11
C ARG A 80 8.09 -9.21 0.30
N VAL A 81 8.37 -7.97 0.67
CA VAL A 81 9.37 -7.16 -0.04
C VAL A 81 10.78 -7.42 0.49
N GLU A 82 11.79 -7.08 -0.32
CA GLU A 82 13.19 -7.28 0.06
C GLU A 82 13.65 -6.24 1.11
N HIS A 83 13.13 -5.01 1.01
CA HIS A 83 13.51 -3.90 1.88
C HIS A 83 12.27 -3.25 2.54
N PRO A 84 11.70 -3.88 3.60
CA PRO A 84 10.61 -3.30 4.36
C PRO A 84 11.09 -2.16 5.26
N VAL A 85 10.31 -1.08 5.34
CA VAL A 85 10.60 0.11 6.16
C VAL A 85 9.34 0.54 6.89
N ALA A 86 9.43 0.67 8.22
CA ALA A 86 8.38 1.21 9.06
C ALA A 86 8.56 2.74 9.21
N VAL A 87 7.54 3.50 8.82
CA VAL A 87 7.56 4.98 8.77
C VAL A 87 6.53 5.53 9.72
N ASP A 88 6.93 6.25 10.77
CA ASP A 88 6.02 6.76 11.80
C ASP A 88 4.99 5.69 12.28
N PRO A 89 5.43 4.45 12.59
CA PRO A 89 4.53 3.31 12.71
C PRO A 89 3.61 3.36 13.92
N ASP A 90 2.45 2.70 13.82
CA ASP A 90 1.65 2.36 14.99
C ASP A 90 2.40 1.41 15.95
N PRO A 91 1.99 1.31 17.24
CA PRO A 91 2.73 0.53 18.23
C PRO A 91 2.91 -0.95 17.87
N THR A 92 1.97 -1.53 17.12
CA THR A 92 2.03 -2.93 16.70
C THR A 92 3.08 -3.13 15.62
N LEU A 93 3.10 -2.27 14.60
CA LEU A 93 4.12 -2.30 13.57
C LEU A 93 5.51 -1.94 14.13
N GLU A 94 5.59 -0.99 15.06
CA GLU A 94 6.85 -0.63 15.71
C GLU A 94 7.47 -1.84 16.44
N ALA A 95 6.66 -2.55 17.23
CA ALA A 95 7.13 -3.73 17.95
C ALA A 95 7.64 -4.83 16.99
N GLU A 96 6.94 -5.08 15.90
CA GLU A 96 7.36 -6.09 14.91
C GLU A 96 8.61 -5.65 14.14
N ALA A 97 8.70 -4.37 13.75
CA ALA A 97 9.88 -3.82 13.09
C ALA A 97 11.13 -3.93 13.98
N ARG A 98 11.02 -3.61 15.28
CA ARG A 98 12.12 -3.79 16.25
C ARG A 98 12.54 -5.24 16.38
N LYS A 99 11.56 -6.16 16.48
CA LYS A 99 11.81 -7.61 16.58
C LYS A 99 12.53 -8.16 15.35
N ARG A 100 12.20 -7.67 14.15
CA ARG A 100 12.78 -8.13 12.88
C ARG A 100 14.01 -7.34 12.42
N GLY A 101 14.35 -6.27 13.12
CA GLY A 101 15.43 -5.36 12.71
C GLY A 101 15.11 -4.56 11.45
N TRP A 102 13.82 -4.32 11.16
CA TRP A 102 13.43 -3.45 10.05
C TRP A 102 13.75 -1.98 10.37
N PRO A 103 14.20 -1.19 9.38
CA PRO A 103 14.39 0.24 9.54
C PRO A 103 13.14 0.94 10.07
N LEU A 104 13.34 1.75 11.10
CA LEU A 104 12.35 2.68 11.64
C LEU A 104 12.77 4.10 11.28
N ILE A 105 11.91 4.82 10.57
CA ILE A 105 12.14 6.22 10.21
C ILE A 105 10.93 7.07 10.62
N THR A 106 11.15 8.37 10.72
CA THR A 106 10.10 9.38 10.88
C THR A 106 10.21 10.42 9.78
N LEU A 107 9.08 10.82 9.21
CA LEU A 107 9.01 11.91 8.22
C LEU A 107 8.34 13.16 8.81
N ARG A 108 8.05 13.16 10.12
CA ARG A 108 7.33 14.24 10.82
C ARG A 108 8.25 15.24 11.50
N ASP A 109 9.55 14.97 11.54
CA ASP A 109 10.56 15.83 12.20
C ASP A 109 10.94 17.07 11.39
N GLY A 110 10.41 17.22 10.16
CA GLY A 110 10.59 18.41 9.33
C GLY A 110 9.72 19.57 9.78
N ARG A 111 10.22 20.37 10.73
CA ARG A 111 9.84 21.79 10.83
C ARG A 111 10.35 22.57 9.62
#